data_AF-A0A661WUF6-F1
#
_entry.id   AF-A0A661WUF6-F1
#
_cell.length_a   1.000
_cell.length_b   1.000
_cell.length_c   1.000
_cell.angle_alpha   90.00
_cell.angle_beta   90.00
_cell.angle_gamma   90.00
#
_symmetry.space_group_name_H-M   'P 1'
#
loop_
_entity.id
_entity.type
_entity.pdbx_description
1 polymer ?
#
loop_
_entity_poly.entity_id
_entity_poly.type
_entity_poly.pdbx_seq_one_letter_code
_entity_poly.pdbx_strand_id
1 'polypeptide(L)'
;GECHMGPDHPQIEEYIESKHGNIFKAKGKNWDMGYSTTNHEQIPIEVPVCTTCHMDGNKTQPMTHNVSARLATESQAPWSFRTVWDQEHLGDWKKKRERMEEICASCHAPDFYKMYFLNADLVNLQYDEIRRAFVHWTTKLTKNGTIKRLKYDGKYWSSPVLNGWDELPEHNMYYAWHHEGRRFRMGAEMMAADFTQWHGIWEVQEDLTELIKWAAEHGDAEAKKIVNTNDPRKFITFALYDVPGTEWGIAAKTNTTPFVYQAFPDYWDRIYKNVETVYKRGLISEDQWQLWLKRYKNKEHYLGLKYANSPQVDSTWNFYKKRNDIDFKAMKEQVIDLVLPGKNFYNNK
;
A
#
# COMPACT_ATOMS: atom_id res chain seq x y z
N GLY A 1 9.28 6.88 -19.07
CA GLY A 1 10.01 6.65 -17.83
C GLY A 1 11.46 6.38 -18.15
N GLU A 2 12.23 7.42 -18.48
CA GLU A 2 13.71 7.31 -18.53
C GLU A 2 14.28 7.31 -17.11
N CYS A 3 13.71 8.11 -16.21
CA CYS A 3 14.16 8.24 -14.82
C CYS A 3 13.16 7.69 -13.79
N HIS A 4 11.86 7.89 -14.01
CA HIS A 4 10.76 7.43 -13.16
C HIS A 4 10.42 5.97 -13.45
N MET A 5 11.31 5.07 -13.01
CA MET A 5 11.24 3.64 -13.25
C MET A 5 12.05 2.87 -12.20
N GLY A 6 11.98 1.54 -12.24
CA GLY A 6 12.88 0.67 -11.49
C GLY A 6 12.45 0.45 -10.04
N PRO A 7 13.32 -0.13 -9.21
CA PRO A 7 12.89 -0.76 -7.97
C PRO A 7 12.43 0.20 -6.89
N ASP A 8 12.92 1.44 -6.90
CA ASP A 8 12.73 2.41 -5.83
C ASP A 8 11.76 3.54 -6.18
N HIS A 9 11.36 3.65 -7.44
CA HIS A 9 10.33 4.58 -7.88
C HIS A 9 9.76 4.12 -9.23
N PRO A 10 8.97 3.03 -9.24
CA PRO A 10 8.48 2.39 -10.46
C PRO A 10 7.25 3.09 -11.07
N GLN A 11 7.26 4.43 -11.17
CA GLN A 11 6.03 5.13 -11.57
C GLN A 11 5.58 4.81 -13.00
N ILE A 12 6.51 4.47 -13.91
CA ILE A 12 6.11 4.06 -15.27
C ILE A 12 5.52 2.65 -15.28
N GLU A 13 6.05 1.73 -14.50
CA GLU A 13 5.54 0.36 -14.36
C GLU A 13 4.16 0.37 -13.71
N GLU A 14 4.00 1.14 -12.62
CA GLU A 14 2.73 1.36 -11.93
C GLU A 14 1.69 1.97 -12.88
N TYR A 15 2.07 2.99 -13.65
CA TYR A 15 1.19 3.58 -14.66
C TYR A 15 0.75 2.56 -15.70
N ILE A 16 1.70 1.78 -16.27
CA ILE A 16 1.43 0.81 -17.33
C ILE A 16 0.52 -0.33 -16.84
N GLU A 17 0.70 -0.80 -15.60
CA GLU A 17 -0.16 -1.82 -14.99
C GLU A 17 -1.60 -1.29 -14.74
N SER A 18 -1.71 0.00 -14.37
CA SER A 18 -3.00 0.61 -14.05
C SER A 18 -3.99 0.56 -15.24
N LYS A 19 -5.29 0.73 -14.94
CA LYS A 19 -6.31 0.87 -16.00
C LYS A 19 -6.05 2.07 -16.90
N HIS A 20 -5.45 3.16 -16.40
CA HIS A 20 -5.10 4.32 -17.21
C HIS A 20 -4.05 3.96 -18.26
N GLY A 21 -2.94 3.32 -17.86
CA GLY A 21 -1.89 2.90 -18.79
C GLY A 21 -2.34 1.82 -19.77
N ASN A 22 -3.16 0.87 -19.32
CA ASN A 22 -3.74 -0.15 -20.20
C ASN A 22 -4.58 0.46 -21.33
N ILE A 23 -5.42 1.46 -21.03
CA ILE A 23 -6.23 2.15 -22.04
C ILE A 23 -5.34 3.03 -22.93
N PHE A 24 -4.36 3.75 -22.36
CA PHE A 24 -3.39 4.52 -23.15
C PHE A 24 -2.64 3.64 -24.14
N LYS A 25 -2.16 2.46 -23.72
CA LYS A 25 -1.50 1.48 -24.59
C LYS A 25 -2.43 0.98 -25.71
N ALA A 26 -3.71 0.75 -25.39
CA ALA A 26 -4.67 0.23 -26.36
C ALA A 26 -5.15 1.28 -27.38
N LYS A 27 -5.33 2.54 -26.96
CA LYS A 27 -6.03 3.57 -27.74
C LYS A 27 -5.21 4.81 -28.07
N GLY A 28 -4.12 5.07 -27.35
CA GLY A 28 -3.38 6.34 -27.38
C GLY A 28 -2.84 6.74 -28.75
N LYS A 29 -2.62 5.79 -29.65
CA LYS A 29 -2.21 6.05 -31.04
C LYS A 29 -3.23 6.86 -31.85
N ASN A 30 -4.49 6.90 -31.41
CA ASN A 30 -5.58 7.61 -32.09
C ASN A 30 -5.84 9.00 -31.48
N TRP A 31 -5.11 9.37 -30.43
CA TRP A 31 -5.27 10.66 -29.76
C TRP A 31 -4.28 11.68 -30.31
N ASP A 32 -4.73 12.94 -30.40
CA ASP A 32 -3.82 14.04 -30.63
C ASP A 32 -3.04 14.31 -29.33
N MET A 33 -1.75 13.98 -29.31
CA MET A 33 -0.85 14.23 -28.18
C MET A 33 -0.16 15.59 -28.25
N GLY A 34 -0.43 16.38 -29.30
CA GLY A 34 0.06 17.75 -29.48
C GLY A 34 -0.85 18.81 -28.83
N TYR A 35 -1.88 18.40 -28.08
CA TYR A 35 -2.79 19.33 -27.42
C TYR A 35 -2.08 20.24 -26.41
N SER A 36 -2.65 21.43 -26.19
CA SER A 36 -2.20 22.38 -25.17
C SER A 36 -3.28 22.58 -24.12
N THR A 37 -2.87 22.76 -22.86
CA THR A 37 -3.76 23.09 -21.74
C THR A 37 -3.54 24.50 -21.19
N THR A 38 -2.78 25.34 -21.92
CA THR A 38 -2.51 26.74 -21.54
C THR A 38 -3.77 27.59 -21.37
N ASN A 39 -4.83 27.26 -22.11
CA ASN A 39 -6.07 28.04 -22.15
C ASN A 39 -7.15 27.51 -21.17
N HIS A 40 -6.78 26.68 -20.19
CA HIS A 40 -7.73 26.06 -19.25
C HIS A 40 -8.84 25.26 -19.97
N GLU A 41 -8.49 24.66 -21.10
CA GLU A 41 -9.41 23.83 -21.88
C GLU A 41 -9.56 22.44 -21.26
N GLN A 42 -10.56 21.70 -21.72
CA GLN A 42 -10.72 20.30 -21.33
C GLN A 42 -9.58 19.46 -21.92
N ILE A 43 -9.03 18.55 -21.13
CA ILE A 43 -8.08 17.56 -21.61
C ILE A 43 -8.77 16.68 -22.67
N PRO A 44 -8.25 16.61 -23.93
CA PRO A 44 -8.95 15.98 -25.04
C PRO A 44 -8.68 14.47 -25.17
N ILE A 45 -7.98 13.86 -24.21
CA ILE A 45 -7.66 12.43 -24.18
C ILE A 45 -8.56 11.69 -23.17
N GLU A 46 -8.90 10.44 -23.48
CA GLU A 46 -9.88 9.66 -22.69
C GLU A 46 -9.35 9.19 -21.33
N VAL A 47 -8.02 9.07 -21.16
CA VAL A 47 -7.38 8.66 -19.90
C VAL A 47 -6.15 9.52 -19.63
N PRO A 48 -5.81 9.77 -18.35
CA PRO A 48 -4.65 10.57 -18.02
C PRO A 48 -3.34 9.88 -18.39
N VAL A 49 -2.34 10.69 -18.74
CA VAL A 49 -0.92 10.33 -18.76
C VAL A 49 -0.19 11.03 -17.60
N CYS A 50 1.13 10.81 -17.47
CA CYS A 50 1.93 11.42 -16.41
C CYS A 50 1.75 12.95 -16.32
N THR A 51 1.82 13.64 -17.47
CA THR A 51 1.65 15.09 -17.52
C THR A 51 0.23 15.51 -17.16
N THR A 52 -0.80 14.74 -17.54
CA THR A 52 -2.20 15.05 -17.19
C THR A 52 -2.38 15.27 -15.69
N CYS A 53 -1.82 14.37 -14.87
CA CYS A 53 -1.92 14.46 -13.42
C CYS A 53 -0.95 15.48 -12.83
N HIS A 54 0.29 15.57 -13.33
CA HIS A 54 1.36 16.32 -12.65
C HIS A 54 1.62 17.73 -13.20
N MET A 55 1.24 18.04 -14.43
CA MET A 55 1.68 19.26 -15.14
C MET A 55 0.57 19.94 -15.96
N ASP A 56 -0.26 19.19 -16.68
CA ASP A 56 -1.28 19.74 -17.57
C ASP A 56 -2.36 20.47 -16.78
N GLY A 57 -2.90 21.54 -17.34
CA GLY A 57 -4.09 22.22 -16.84
C GLY A 57 -5.39 21.52 -17.24
N ASN A 58 -6.49 21.98 -16.66
CA ASN A 58 -7.85 21.70 -17.10
C ASN A 58 -8.72 22.96 -16.87
N LYS A 59 -10.05 22.82 -16.86
CA LYS A 59 -10.97 23.95 -16.64
C LYS A 59 -10.83 24.65 -15.28
N THR A 60 -10.32 23.96 -14.26
CA THR A 60 -10.26 24.48 -12.89
C THR A 60 -8.82 24.65 -12.39
N GLN A 61 -7.86 23.96 -12.98
CA GLN A 61 -6.45 23.99 -12.62
C GLN A 61 -5.59 24.52 -13.77
N PRO A 62 -4.70 25.51 -13.52
CA PRO A 62 -3.72 25.92 -14.51
C PRO A 62 -2.68 24.80 -14.74
N MET A 63 -2.03 24.85 -15.90
CA MET A 63 -0.82 24.06 -16.12
C MET A 63 0.33 24.53 -15.22
N THR A 64 1.28 23.66 -14.95
CA THR A 64 2.44 23.96 -14.09
C THR A 64 3.68 23.20 -14.58
N HIS A 65 4.84 23.85 -14.49
CA HIS A 65 6.14 23.19 -14.61
C HIS A 65 6.72 22.79 -13.24
N ASN A 66 6.06 23.16 -12.14
CA ASN A 66 6.39 22.73 -10.80
C ASN A 66 5.54 21.50 -10.43
N VAL A 67 6.12 20.30 -10.55
CA VAL A 67 5.44 19.03 -10.27
C VAL A 67 5.03 18.86 -8.80
N SER A 68 5.64 19.60 -7.86
CA SER A 68 5.25 19.55 -6.44
C SER A 68 3.93 20.25 -6.14
N ALA A 69 3.35 20.97 -7.10
CA ALA A 69 2.10 21.70 -6.94
C ALA A 69 0.90 20.80 -6.54
N ARG A 70 0.94 19.53 -6.89
CA ARG A 70 -0.18 18.59 -6.69
C ARG A 70 0.15 17.41 -5.76
N LEU A 71 1.34 17.40 -5.17
CA LEU A 71 1.80 16.33 -4.29
C LEU A 71 1.38 16.64 -2.85
N ALA A 72 0.40 15.91 -2.32
CA ALA A 72 -0.10 16.08 -0.94
C ALA A 72 0.72 15.28 0.09
N THR A 73 1.33 14.18 -0.34
CA THR A 73 2.09 13.26 0.49
C THR A 73 3.50 13.12 -0.08
N GLU A 74 4.49 13.14 0.80
CA GLU A 74 5.87 12.74 0.50
C GLU A 74 5.99 11.24 0.76
N SER A 75 6.07 10.44 -0.30
CA SER A 75 6.15 8.98 -0.26
C SER A 75 7.51 8.43 -0.73
N GLN A 76 8.43 9.28 -1.19
CA GLN A 76 9.81 8.90 -1.53
C GLN A 76 10.70 8.83 -0.28
N ALA A 77 10.44 9.68 0.71
CA ALA A 77 11.20 9.67 1.95
C ALA A 77 11.04 8.35 2.73
N PRO A 78 11.98 8.02 3.65
CA PRO A 78 11.87 6.82 4.46
C PRO A 78 10.57 6.77 5.28
N TRP A 79 10.06 7.92 5.73
CA TRP A 79 8.77 8.05 6.39
C TRP A 79 7.80 8.78 5.47
N SER A 80 6.53 8.38 5.49
CA SER A 80 5.50 9.17 4.81
C SER A 80 5.08 10.36 5.66
N PHE A 81 4.94 11.52 5.04
CA PHE A 81 4.44 12.70 5.72
C PHE A 81 3.75 13.67 4.75
N ARG A 82 2.99 14.62 5.29
CA ARG A 82 2.34 15.64 4.48
C ARG A 82 3.35 16.66 3.98
N THR A 83 3.33 16.95 2.69
CA THR A 83 4.35 17.85 2.10
C THR A 83 4.25 19.25 2.70
N VAL A 84 5.39 19.83 3.04
CA VAL A 84 5.55 21.24 3.43
C VAL A 84 6.41 22.02 2.45
N TRP A 85 6.93 21.34 1.41
CA TRP A 85 7.76 21.94 0.37
C TRP A 85 7.01 23.07 -0.35
N ASP A 86 7.62 24.25 -0.40
CA ASP A 86 7.10 25.43 -1.12
C ASP A 86 5.67 25.82 -0.67
N GLN A 87 5.33 25.59 0.60
CA GLN A 87 4.01 25.84 1.17
C GLN A 87 3.65 27.34 1.17
N GLU A 88 4.64 28.22 1.23
CA GLU A 88 4.47 29.67 1.17
C GLU A 88 3.90 30.16 -0.18
N HIS A 89 4.15 29.44 -1.28
CA HIS A 89 3.61 29.77 -2.61
C HIS A 89 2.49 28.82 -3.04
N LEU A 90 2.57 27.54 -2.67
CA LEU A 90 1.63 26.51 -3.10
C LEU A 90 0.49 26.26 -2.11
N GLY A 91 0.57 26.76 -0.89
CA GLY A 91 -0.33 26.38 0.19
C GLY A 91 0.01 25.02 0.78
N ASP A 92 -0.73 24.64 1.82
CA ASP A 92 -0.51 23.38 2.54
C ASP A 92 -0.85 22.14 1.69
N TRP A 93 -0.61 20.96 2.27
CA TRP A 93 -0.91 19.70 1.60
C TRP A 93 -2.40 19.56 1.20
N LYS A 94 -3.33 20.23 1.90
CA LYS A 94 -4.76 20.18 1.57
C LYS A 94 -5.04 20.95 0.30
N LYS A 95 -4.40 22.12 0.11
CA LYS A 95 -4.45 22.86 -1.15
C LYS A 95 -3.83 22.06 -2.30
N LYS A 96 -2.73 21.34 -2.06
CA LYS A 96 -2.15 20.44 -3.07
C LYS A 96 -3.06 19.26 -3.41
N ARG A 97 -3.71 18.66 -2.40
CA ARG A 97 -4.73 17.61 -2.58
C ARG A 97 -5.91 18.09 -3.41
N GLU A 98 -6.45 19.27 -3.08
CA GLU A 98 -7.56 19.91 -3.82
C GLU A 98 -7.21 20.04 -5.31
N ARG A 99 -6.00 20.53 -5.63
CA ARG A 99 -5.54 20.62 -7.03
C ARG A 99 -5.49 19.26 -7.74
N MET A 100 -5.08 18.19 -7.06
CA MET A 100 -5.08 16.84 -7.64
C MET A 100 -6.52 16.30 -7.80
N GLU A 101 -7.38 16.48 -6.80
CA GLU A 101 -8.79 16.07 -6.85
C GLU A 101 -9.54 16.72 -8.00
N GLU A 102 -9.24 17.99 -8.31
CA GLU A 102 -9.81 18.70 -9.45
C GLU A 102 -9.40 18.13 -10.82
N ILE A 103 -8.21 17.54 -10.93
CA ILE A 103 -7.84 16.77 -12.12
C ILE A 103 -8.70 15.50 -12.19
N CYS A 104 -8.81 14.75 -11.09
CA CYS A 104 -9.62 13.53 -11.02
C CYS A 104 -11.10 13.80 -11.35
N ALA A 105 -11.64 14.94 -10.90
CA ALA A 105 -13.02 15.37 -11.12
C ALA A 105 -13.35 15.61 -12.61
N SER A 106 -12.35 15.69 -13.49
CA SER A 106 -12.58 15.78 -14.93
C SER A 106 -13.19 14.49 -15.51
N CYS A 107 -12.97 13.35 -14.87
CA CYS A 107 -13.39 12.03 -15.36
C CYS A 107 -14.13 11.17 -14.32
N HIS A 108 -13.98 11.45 -13.03
CA HIS A 108 -14.52 10.63 -11.94
C HIS A 108 -15.46 11.39 -11.01
N ALA A 109 -16.46 10.68 -10.49
CA ALA A 109 -17.36 11.21 -9.48
C ALA A 109 -16.63 11.47 -8.14
N PRO A 110 -17.05 12.47 -7.35
CA PRO A 110 -16.47 12.79 -6.04
C PRO A 110 -16.36 11.61 -5.08
N ASP A 111 -17.39 10.78 -4.99
CA ASP A 111 -17.40 9.62 -4.09
C ASP A 111 -16.28 8.62 -4.42
N PHE A 112 -15.89 8.50 -5.69
CA PHE A 112 -14.81 7.63 -6.12
C PHE A 112 -13.44 8.18 -5.72
N TYR A 113 -13.09 9.38 -6.19
CA TYR A 113 -11.72 9.88 -5.99
C TYR A 113 -11.45 10.26 -4.53
N LYS A 114 -12.46 10.75 -3.78
CA LYS A 114 -12.29 11.04 -2.35
C LYS A 114 -12.04 9.77 -1.54
N MET A 115 -12.75 8.69 -1.84
CA MET A 115 -12.50 7.38 -1.22
C MET A 115 -11.14 6.83 -1.61
N TYR A 116 -10.75 6.98 -2.87
CA TYR A 116 -9.44 6.52 -3.33
C TYR A 116 -8.32 7.23 -2.57
N PHE A 117 -8.35 8.55 -2.46
CA PHE A 117 -7.32 9.30 -1.74
C PHE A 117 -7.32 9.08 -0.23
N LEU A 118 -8.48 8.84 0.39
CA LEU A 118 -8.52 8.36 1.77
C LEU A 118 -7.75 7.04 1.93
N ASN A 119 -7.98 6.06 1.05
CA ASN A 119 -7.27 4.78 1.11
C ASN A 119 -5.77 4.93 0.85
N ALA A 120 -5.36 5.70 -0.17
CA ALA A 120 -3.95 5.95 -0.46
C ALA A 120 -3.22 6.60 0.74
N ASP A 121 -3.88 7.54 1.43
CA ASP A 121 -3.33 8.17 2.63
C ASP A 121 -3.26 7.20 3.82
N LEU A 122 -4.26 6.34 4.01
CA LEU A 122 -4.23 5.29 5.04
C LEU A 122 -3.17 4.21 4.76
N VAL A 123 -2.92 3.89 3.49
CA VAL A 123 -1.83 2.99 3.07
C VAL A 123 -0.45 3.58 3.43
N ASN A 124 -0.23 4.86 3.17
CA ASN A 124 0.98 5.55 3.59
C ASN A 124 1.18 5.50 5.11
N LEU A 125 0.10 5.70 5.88
CA LEU A 125 0.13 5.59 7.34
C LEU A 125 0.35 4.14 7.81
N GLN A 126 -0.19 3.16 7.09
CA GLN A 126 0.03 1.74 7.36
C GLN A 126 1.49 1.35 7.17
N TYR A 127 2.10 1.84 6.09
CA TYR A 127 3.54 1.69 5.86
C TYR A 127 4.35 2.25 7.04
N ASP A 128 4.00 3.44 7.56
CA ASP A 128 4.72 4.03 8.69
C ASP A 128 4.65 3.16 9.95
N GLU A 129 3.55 2.45 10.21
CA GLU A 129 3.48 1.50 11.34
C GLU A 129 4.36 0.27 11.14
N ILE A 130 4.45 -0.23 9.91
CA ILE A 130 5.35 -1.34 9.58
C ILE A 130 6.80 -0.89 9.73
N ARG A 131 7.14 0.31 9.22
CA ARG A 131 8.45 0.92 9.41
C ARG A 131 8.79 1.14 10.89
N ARG A 132 7.82 1.52 11.72
CA ARG A 132 8.01 1.60 13.18
C ARG A 132 8.45 0.26 13.77
N ALA A 133 7.93 -0.86 13.27
CA ALA A 133 8.40 -2.19 13.69
C ALA A 133 9.85 -2.46 13.27
N PHE A 134 10.24 -2.14 12.03
CA PHE A 134 11.65 -2.23 11.59
C PHE A 134 12.59 -1.38 12.46
N VAL A 135 12.20 -0.13 12.73
CA VAL A 135 12.99 0.80 13.54
C VAL A 135 13.09 0.30 14.98
N HIS A 136 12.03 -0.27 15.54
CA HIS A 136 12.06 -0.91 16.86
C HIS A 136 13.11 -2.02 16.91
N TRP A 137 13.06 -2.98 15.97
CA TRP A 137 13.97 -4.12 15.94
C TRP A 137 15.43 -3.71 15.73
N THR A 138 15.70 -2.90 14.71
CA THR A 138 17.07 -2.46 14.41
C THR A 138 17.65 -1.60 15.53
N THR A 139 16.87 -0.72 16.16
CA THR A 139 17.32 0.07 17.32
C THR A 139 17.65 -0.83 18.50
N LYS A 140 16.78 -1.80 18.81
CA LYS A 140 16.97 -2.75 19.91
C LYS A 140 18.22 -3.60 19.71
N LEU A 141 18.39 -4.18 18.53
CA LEU A 141 19.52 -5.05 18.18
C LEU A 141 20.84 -4.28 18.01
N THR A 142 20.79 -3.01 17.61
CA THR A 142 21.97 -2.15 17.62
C THR A 142 22.40 -1.82 19.05
N LYS A 143 21.43 -1.51 19.92
CA LYS A 143 21.70 -1.12 21.32
C LYS A 143 22.31 -2.26 22.14
N ASN A 144 21.91 -3.50 21.89
CA ASN A 144 22.46 -4.67 22.59
C ASN A 144 23.74 -5.23 21.93
N GLY A 145 24.21 -4.63 20.82
CA GLY A 145 25.41 -5.03 20.11
C GLY A 145 25.26 -6.24 19.18
N THR A 146 24.03 -6.70 18.93
CA THR A 146 23.77 -7.78 17.97
C THR A 146 24.00 -7.32 16.54
N ILE A 147 23.46 -6.14 16.17
CA ILE A 147 23.82 -5.44 14.93
C ILE A 147 25.05 -4.59 15.21
N LYS A 148 26.07 -4.73 14.37
CA LYS A 148 27.31 -3.95 14.49
C LYS A 148 27.10 -2.59 13.82
N ARG A 149 27.78 -1.58 14.37
CA ARG A 149 27.79 -0.25 13.77
C ARG A 149 29.13 0.01 13.12
N LEU A 150 29.10 0.60 11.93
CA LEU A 150 30.30 1.07 11.27
C LEU A 150 31.01 2.14 12.13
N LYS A 151 32.33 2.00 12.24
CA LYS A 151 33.20 2.90 12.97
C LYS A 151 34.42 3.26 12.14
N TYR A 152 34.74 4.55 12.09
CA TYR A 152 35.99 5.04 11.55
C TYR A 152 36.47 6.21 12.41
N ASP A 153 37.73 6.15 12.84
CA ASP A 153 38.37 7.14 13.73
C ASP A 153 37.57 7.41 15.03
N GLY A 154 37.15 6.32 15.70
CA GLY A 154 36.38 6.39 16.96
C GLY A 154 34.96 6.92 16.83
N LYS A 155 34.53 7.35 15.63
CA LYS A 155 33.19 7.86 15.35
C LYS A 155 32.33 6.79 14.69
N TYR A 156 31.06 6.76 15.08
CA TYR A 156 30.07 5.94 14.40
C TYR A 156 29.61 6.62 13.12
N TRP A 157 29.44 5.83 12.06
CA TRP A 157 28.93 6.28 10.78
C TRP A 157 27.60 5.61 10.48
N SER A 158 26.69 6.37 9.87
CA SER A 158 25.41 5.89 9.35
C SER A 158 24.99 6.80 8.21
N SER A 159 24.69 6.24 7.05
CA SER A 159 24.18 6.95 5.87
C SER A 159 23.48 5.92 4.99
N PRO A 160 22.49 6.28 4.15
CA PRO A 160 21.91 5.33 3.19
C PRO A 160 22.93 4.62 2.30
N VAL A 161 24.10 5.25 2.05
CA VAL A 161 25.22 4.65 1.30
C VAL A 161 26.30 3.99 2.20
N LEU A 162 26.23 4.20 3.51
CA LEU A 162 27.17 3.66 4.52
C LEU A 162 26.41 2.92 5.65
N ASN A 163 25.28 2.29 5.33
CA ASN A 163 24.69 1.29 6.21
C ASN A 163 25.33 -0.05 5.82
N GLY A 164 25.62 -0.90 6.78
CA GLY A 164 26.64 -1.94 6.65
C GLY A 164 26.47 -2.90 5.48
N TRP A 165 25.29 -3.15 4.89
CA TRP A 165 25.09 -4.10 3.76
C TRP A 165 25.76 -5.47 3.95
N ASP A 166 26.25 -5.78 5.14
CA ASP A 166 26.95 -7.01 5.48
C ASP A 166 26.12 -7.84 6.45
N GLU A 167 25.12 -7.23 7.10
CA GLU A 167 24.16 -7.90 7.96
C GLU A 167 22.72 -7.82 7.38
N LEU A 168 21.98 -8.93 7.49
CA LEU A 168 20.59 -9.02 7.00
C LEU A 168 19.69 -7.87 7.49
N PRO A 169 19.72 -7.45 8.79
CA PRO A 169 18.87 -6.35 9.25
C PRO A 169 19.07 -5.02 8.53
N GLU A 170 20.25 -4.79 7.97
CA GLU A 170 20.57 -3.55 7.26
C GLU A 170 20.02 -3.58 5.83
N HIS A 171 20.11 -4.73 5.16
CA HIS A 171 19.45 -4.99 3.89
C HIS A 171 17.95 -4.83 4.03
N ASN A 172 17.32 -5.58 4.93
CA ASN A 172 15.86 -5.58 5.10
C ASN A 172 15.37 -4.19 5.53
N MET A 173 16.11 -3.47 6.39
CA MET A 173 15.76 -2.08 6.69
C MET A 173 15.78 -1.23 5.43
N TYR A 174 16.81 -1.31 4.59
CA TYR A 174 16.91 -0.50 3.37
C TYR A 174 15.84 -0.86 2.34
N TYR A 175 15.67 -2.14 2.02
CA TYR A 175 14.73 -2.62 1.00
C TYR A 175 13.29 -2.31 1.39
N ALA A 176 12.92 -2.58 2.65
CA ALA A 176 11.60 -2.29 3.19
C ALA A 176 11.20 -0.81 3.10
N TRP A 177 12.14 0.15 3.02
CA TRP A 177 11.79 1.57 2.86
C TRP A 177 12.05 2.13 1.47
N HIS A 178 13.19 1.77 0.85
CA HIS A 178 13.68 2.35 -0.39
C HIS A 178 13.04 1.70 -1.61
N HIS A 179 12.83 0.37 -1.59
CA HIS A 179 12.25 -0.35 -2.72
C HIS A 179 10.78 -0.63 -2.42
N GLU A 180 10.53 -1.72 -1.72
CA GLU A 180 9.23 -2.31 -1.44
C GLU A 180 8.30 -1.33 -0.72
N GLY A 181 8.85 -0.56 0.22
CA GLY A 181 8.11 0.49 0.92
C GLY A 181 7.67 1.64 0.02
N ARG A 182 8.46 2.01 -0.98
CA ARG A 182 8.04 3.02 -1.96
C ARG A 182 7.04 2.44 -2.96
N ARG A 183 7.24 1.21 -3.44
CA ARG A 183 6.27 0.50 -4.30
C ARG A 183 4.91 0.36 -3.64
N PHE A 184 4.87 -0.02 -2.37
CA PHE A 184 3.63 -0.13 -1.61
C PHE A 184 2.86 1.20 -1.56
N ARG A 185 3.57 2.30 -1.30
CA ARG A 185 2.98 3.64 -1.17
C ARG A 185 2.61 4.25 -2.52
N MET A 186 3.54 4.26 -3.48
CA MET A 186 3.37 4.84 -4.80
C MET A 186 2.36 4.05 -5.64
N GLY A 187 2.37 2.71 -5.54
CA GLY A 187 1.35 1.87 -6.17
C GLY A 187 -0.06 2.19 -5.68
N ALA A 188 -0.23 2.44 -4.39
CA ALA A 188 -1.51 2.87 -3.81
C ALA A 188 -1.89 4.31 -4.20
N GLU A 189 -0.94 5.15 -4.59
CA GLU A 189 -1.19 6.50 -5.10
C GLU A 189 -1.56 6.50 -6.59
N MET A 190 -1.14 5.48 -7.35
CA MET A 190 -1.26 5.42 -8.82
C MET A 190 -2.04 4.23 -9.38
N MET A 191 -2.89 3.60 -8.57
CA MET A 191 -3.83 2.55 -8.96
C MET A 191 -3.13 1.28 -9.50
N ALA A 192 -1.93 0.98 -9.01
CA ALA A 192 -1.14 -0.19 -9.38
C ALA A 192 -1.29 -1.26 -8.28
N ALA A 193 -2.18 -2.23 -8.54
CA ALA A 193 -2.59 -3.18 -7.52
C ALA A 193 -1.46 -4.19 -7.21
N ASP A 194 -0.72 -4.62 -8.23
CA ASP A 194 0.40 -5.54 -8.08
C ASP A 194 1.55 -4.88 -7.30
N PHE A 195 1.87 -3.61 -7.63
CA PHE A 195 2.85 -2.81 -6.87
C PHE A 195 2.43 -2.49 -5.44
N THR A 196 1.14 -2.32 -5.19
CA THR A 196 0.63 -2.16 -3.82
C THR A 196 0.74 -3.47 -3.03
N GLN A 197 0.41 -4.60 -3.68
CA GLN A 197 0.29 -5.90 -3.05
C GLN A 197 1.59 -6.71 -3.15
N TRP A 198 1.80 -7.40 -4.26
CA TRP A 198 2.83 -8.42 -4.43
C TRP A 198 4.26 -7.86 -4.50
N HIS A 199 4.45 -6.68 -5.09
CA HIS A 199 5.74 -5.97 -5.10
C HIS A 199 5.84 -4.90 -4.01
N GLY A 200 4.86 -4.83 -3.12
CA GLY A 200 4.76 -3.81 -2.08
C GLY A 200 4.64 -4.47 -0.72
N ILE A 201 3.43 -4.45 -0.16
CA ILE A 201 3.19 -4.90 1.22
C ILE A 201 3.64 -6.34 1.48
N TRP A 202 3.57 -7.23 0.48
CA TRP A 202 4.04 -8.62 0.62
C TRP A 202 5.53 -8.65 0.96
N GLU A 203 6.36 -8.03 0.12
CA GLU A 203 7.82 -8.00 0.29
C GLU A 203 8.18 -7.29 1.62
N VAL A 204 7.55 -6.14 1.92
CA VAL A 204 7.81 -5.41 3.19
C VAL A 204 7.52 -6.27 4.42
N GLN A 205 6.45 -7.08 4.40
CA GLN A 205 6.09 -7.97 5.51
C GLN A 205 7.00 -9.19 5.60
N GLU A 206 7.46 -9.70 4.46
CA GLU A 206 8.46 -10.76 4.38
C GLU A 206 9.78 -10.28 5.00
N ASP A 207 10.29 -9.12 4.59
CA ASP A 207 11.49 -8.48 5.12
C ASP A 207 11.43 -8.30 6.65
N LEU A 208 10.27 -7.90 7.18
CA LEU A 208 10.08 -7.75 8.63
C LEU A 208 10.13 -9.11 9.33
N THR A 209 9.52 -10.12 8.73
CA THR A 209 9.51 -11.48 9.26
C THR A 209 10.91 -12.07 9.28
N GLU A 210 11.70 -11.85 8.23
CA GLU A 210 13.10 -12.26 8.13
C GLU A 210 13.98 -11.56 9.16
N LEU A 211 13.80 -10.26 9.37
CA LEU A 211 14.48 -9.51 10.43
C LEU A 211 14.19 -10.13 11.81
N ILE A 212 12.94 -10.47 12.09
CA ILE A 212 12.55 -11.11 13.35
C ILE A 212 13.16 -12.51 13.47
N LYS A 213 13.17 -13.32 12.40
CA LYS A 213 13.82 -14.64 12.39
C LYS A 213 15.31 -14.52 12.69
N TRP A 214 16.01 -13.62 12.01
CA TRP A 214 17.42 -13.36 12.23
C TRP A 214 17.70 -12.94 13.68
N ALA A 215 16.87 -12.06 14.24
CA ALA A 215 16.98 -11.67 15.64
C ALA A 215 16.82 -12.87 16.60
N ALA A 216 15.91 -13.80 16.29
CA ALA A 216 15.70 -15.00 17.07
C ALA A 216 16.91 -15.96 17.01
N GLU A 217 17.48 -16.16 15.82
CA GLU A 217 18.69 -16.95 15.61
C GLU A 217 19.89 -16.38 16.37
N HIS A 218 19.98 -15.05 16.46
CA HIS A 218 21.00 -14.32 17.21
C HIS A 218 20.68 -14.16 18.71
N GLY A 219 19.68 -14.88 19.20
CA GLY A 219 19.45 -15.04 20.63
C GLY A 219 18.43 -14.11 21.25
N ASP A 220 17.76 -13.23 20.50
CA ASP A 220 16.76 -12.32 21.06
C ASP A 220 15.52 -13.10 21.56
N ALA A 221 15.19 -12.91 22.85
CA ALA A 221 14.15 -13.68 23.53
C ALA A 221 12.73 -13.34 23.04
N GLU A 222 12.47 -12.08 22.69
CA GLU A 222 11.17 -11.66 22.17
C GLU A 222 10.97 -12.19 20.75
N ALA A 223 12.00 -12.10 19.91
CA ALA A 223 11.98 -12.64 18.57
C ALA A 223 11.75 -14.15 18.58
N LYS A 224 12.44 -14.91 19.45
CA LYS A 224 12.20 -16.35 19.63
C LYS A 224 10.76 -16.66 20.00
N LYS A 225 10.13 -15.86 20.85
CA LYS A 225 8.72 -16.04 21.22
C LYS A 225 7.79 -15.84 20.01
N ILE A 226 8.07 -14.84 19.18
CA ILE A 226 7.30 -14.54 17.96
C ILE A 226 7.49 -15.65 16.91
N VAL A 227 8.72 -16.14 16.71
CA VAL A 227 9.02 -17.19 15.71
C VAL A 227 8.40 -18.53 16.11
N ASN A 228 8.52 -18.92 17.38
CA ASN A 228 8.13 -20.25 17.87
C ASN A 228 6.62 -20.40 18.15
N THR A 229 5.85 -19.31 18.11
CA THR A 229 4.39 -19.41 18.27
C THR A 229 3.70 -19.84 16.97
N ASN A 230 2.63 -20.62 17.12
CA ASN A 230 1.71 -20.96 16.02
C ASN A 230 0.56 -19.95 15.89
N ASP A 231 0.57 -18.89 16.69
CA ASP A 231 -0.44 -17.84 16.66
C ASP A 231 -0.27 -16.93 15.42
N PRO A 232 -1.31 -16.76 14.57
CA PRO A 232 -1.22 -15.94 13.36
C PRO A 232 -0.87 -14.47 13.61
N ARG A 233 -1.08 -13.96 14.84
CA ARG A 233 -0.74 -12.58 15.21
C ARG A 233 0.75 -12.26 15.06
N LYS A 234 1.61 -13.28 14.97
CA LYS A 234 3.05 -13.08 14.75
C LYS A 234 3.39 -12.32 13.47
N PHE A 235 2.48 -12.26 12.50
CA PHE A 235 2.67 -11.51 11.25
C PHE A 235 2.07 -10.09 11.27
N ILE A 236 1.47 -9.68 12.40
CA ILE A 236 0.80 -8.38 12.55
C ILE A 236 1.31 -7.72 13.83
N THR A 237 2.61 -7.43 13.86
CA THR A 237 3.30 -6.84 15.03
C THR A 237 3.19 -5.32 15.09
N PHE A 238 2.30 -4.73 14.31
CA PHE A 238 2.14 -3.28 14.11
C PHE A 238 0.66 -2.89 14.16
N ALA A 239 0.38 -1.61 14.35
CA ALA A 239 -0.98 -1.08 14.34
C ALA A 239 -1.55 -1.08 12.92
N LEU A 240 -2.88 -1.20 12.82
CA LEU A 240 -3.59 -1.26 11.54
C LEU A 240 -4.40 0.01 11.27
N TYR A 241 -4.43 0.42 10.01
CA TYR A 241 -5.42 1.33 9.45
C TYR A 241 -6.31 0.56 8.47
N ASP A 242 -7.61 0.88 8.47
CA ASP A 242 -8.58 0.21 7.61
C ASP A 242 -9.81 1.11 7.39
N VAL A 243 -10.61 0.80 6.37
CA VAL A 243 -11.90 1.41 6.09
C VAL A 243 -12.99 0.35 6.05
N PRO A 244 -14.20 0.61 6.59
CA PRO A 244 -15.30 -0.32 6.37
C PRO A 244 -15.65 -0.44 4.89
N GLY A 245 -15.61 -1.67 4.36
CA GLY A 245 -15.85 -1.97 2.95
C GLY A 245 -14.59 -1.82 2.09
N THR A 246 -14.76 -1.48 0.82
CA THR A 246 -13.63 -1.25 -0.11
C THR A 246 -13.74 0.13 -0.75
N GLU A 247 -12.69 0.55 -1.44
CA GLU A 247 -12.68 1.73 -2.30
C GLU A 247 -13.74 1.63 -3.43
N TRP A 248 -14.13 0.42 -3.84
CA TRP A 248 -15.10 0.16 -4.91
C TRP A 248 -16.53 -0.12 -4.42
N GLY A 249 -16.74 -0.19 -3.10
CA GLY A 249 -18.07 -0.35 -2.53
C GLY A 249 -18.15 -1.43 -1.46
N ILE A 250 -19.24 -2.21 -1.52
CA ILE A 250 -19.65 -3.16 -0.49
C ILE A 250 -19.13 -4.55 -0.83
N ALA A 251 -18.54 -5.23 0.15
CA ALA A 251 -17.99 -6.56 -0.03
C ALA A 251 -18.74 -7.58 0.83
N ALA A 252 -19.83 -8.14 0.29
CA ALA A 252 -20.61 -9.15 1.01
C ALA A 252 -19.78 -10.44 1.14
N LYS A 253 -19.70 -10.99 2.36
CA LYS A 253 -18.91 -12.17 2.77
C LYS A 253 -17.40 -11.99 2.96
N THR A 254 -16.77 -10.87 2.57
CA THR A 254 -15.31 -10.71 2.79
C THR A 254 -14.90 -10.65 4.25
N ASN A 255 -15.80 -10.36 5.19
CA ASN A 255 -15.50 -10.40 6.63
C ASN A 255 -15.42 -11.81 7.22
N THR A 256 -15.86 -12.82 6.45
CA THR A 256 -15.97 -14.20 6.93
C THR A 256 -14.67 -14.97 6.80
N THR A 257 -13.64 -14.39 6.19
CA THR A 257 -12.34 -15.05 5.95
C THR A 257 -11.16 -14.46 6.75
N PRO A 258 -11.05 -13.15 7.02
CA PRO A 258 -9.88 -12.58 7.66
C PRO A 258 -9.82 -12.95 9.14
N PHE A 259 -8.70 -13.54 9.56
CA PHE A 259 -8.43 -13.89 10.96
C PHE A 259 -8.69 -12.72 11.91
N VAL A 260 -8.24 -11.51 11.56
CA VAL A 260 -8.36 -10.34 12.45
C VAL A 260 -9.82 -9.95 12.73
N TYR A 261 -10.73 -10.15 11.78
CA TYR A 261 -12.13 -9.82 11.97
C TYR A 261 -12.86 -10.88 12.80
N GLN A 262 -12.44 -12.14 12.69
CA GLN A 262 -13.01 -13.24 13.48
C GLN A 262 -12.49 -13.28 14.91
N ALA A 263 -11.19 -13.00 15.09
CA ALA A 263 -10.51 -13.20 16.38
C ALA A 263 -10.61 -12.00 17.33
N PHE A 264 -10.94 -10.80 16.83
CA PHE A 264 -10.93 -9.57 17.61
C PHE A 264 -12.26 -8.81 17.51
N PRO A 265 -13.17 -8.98 18.50
CA PRO A 265 -14.42 -8.24 18.54
C PRO A 265 -14.23 -6.72 18.61
N ASP A 266 -13.10 -6.26 19.15
CA ASP A 266 -12.73 -4.85 19.27
C ASP A 266 -11.91 -4.32 18.08
N TYR A 267 -11.82 -5.07 16.97
CA TYR A 267 -11.04 -4.70 15.78
C TYR A 267 -11.36 -3.27 15.32
N TRP A 268 -12.64 -2.99 15.07
CA TRP A 268 -13.08 -1.68 14.57
C TRP A 268 -12.89 -0.54 15.58
N ASP A 269 -12.92 -0.84 16.88
CA ASP A 269 -12.62 0.16 17.93
C ASP A 269 -11.13 0.52 17.93
N ARG A 270 -10.24 -0.44 17.64
CA ARG A 270 -8.80 -0.21 17.46
C ARG A 270 -8.55 0.66 16.23
N ILE A 271 -9.15 0.31 15.09
CA ILE A 271 -9.02 1.09 13.85
C ILE A 271 -9.56 2.51 14.07
N TYR A 272 -10.71 2.67 14.74
CA TYR A 272 -11.27 3.98 15.07
C TYR A 272 -10.27 4.86 15.82
N LYS A 273 -9.65 4.33 16.89
CA LYS A 273 -8.67 5.09 17.69
C LYS A 273 -7.45 5.50 16.86
N ASN A 274 -6.99 4.62 15.96
CA ASN A 274 -5.86 4.91 15.09
C ASN A 274 -6.20 6.03 14.09
N VAL A 275 -7.32 5.90 13.38
CA VAL A 275 -7.78 6.88 12.38
C VAL A 275 -8.12 8.24 13.03
N GLU A 276 -8.77 8.22 14.20
CA GLU A 276 -9.06 9.44 14.96
C GLU A 276 -7.76 10.14 15.40
N THR A 277 -6.73 9.39 15.77
CA THR A 277 -5.43 9.96 16.19
C THR A 277 -4.75 10.69 15.03
N VAL A 278 -4.73 10.11 13.82
CA VAL A 278 -4.11 10.76 12.65
C VAL A 278 -4.92 11.95 12.16
N TYR A 279 -6.26 11.90 12.28
CA TYR A 279 -7.11 13.06 12.05
C TYR A 279 -6.79 14.20 13.02
N LYS A 280 -6.73 13.92 14.34
CA LYS A 280 -6.37 14.92 15.36
C LYS A 280 -4.97 15.52 15.16
N ARG A 281 -4.07 14.78 14.51
CA ARG A 281 -2.73 15.26 14.12
C ARG A 281 -2.69 15.99 12.78
N GLY A 282 -3.83 16.17 12.11
CA GLY A 282 -3.92 16.86 10.82
C GLY A 282 -3.32 16.09 9.65
N LEU A 283 -3.13 14.78 9.79
CA LEU A 283 -2.58 13.90 8.76
C LEU A 283 -3.64 13.40 7.79
N ILE A 284 -4.93 13.58 8.06
CA ILE A 284 -6.03 13.47 7.09
C ILE A 284 -6.95 14.70 7.24
N SER A 285 -7.69 15.04 6.18
CA SER A 285 -8.53 16.24 6.16
C SER A 285 -9.85 16.01 6.92
N GLU A 286 -10.57 17.09 7.20
CA GLU A 286 -11.93 17.00 7.76
C GLU A 286 -12.85 16.18 6.85
N ASP A 287 -12.83 16.45 5.53
CA ASP A 287 -13.59 15.70 4.53
C ASP A 287 -13.29 14.20 4.58
N GLN A 288 -12.00 13.84 4.66
CA GLN A 288 -11.55 12.46 4.75
C GLN A 288 -12.01 11.80 6.06
N TRP A 289 -11.92 12.52 7.18
CA TRP A 289 -12.42 12.04 8.46
C TRP A 289 -13.92 11.82 8.46
N GLN A 290 -14.72 12.77 7.94
CA GLN A 290 -16.16 12.63 7.85
C GLN A 290 -16.58 11.50 6.91
N LEU A 291 -15.85 11.31 5.81
CA LEU A 291 -16.02 10.20 4.89
C LEU A 291 -15.77 8.85 5.58
N TRP A 292 -14.66 8.73 6.31
CA TRP A 292 -14.33 7.54 7.09
C TRP A 292 -15.37 7.30 8.20
N LEU A 293 -15.74 8.34 8.94
CA LEU A 293 -16.70 8.28 10.06
C LEU A 293 -18.09 7.89 9.58
N LYS A 294 -18.53 8.38 8.42
CA LYS A 294 -19.78 7.94 7.77
C LYS A 294 -19.75 6.44 7.49
N ARG A 295 -18.63 5.90 7.00
CA ARG A 295 -18.46 4.45 6.80
C ARG A 295 -18.46 3.68 8.11
N TYR A 296 -17.74 4.17 9.13
CA TYR A 296 -17.69 3.57 10.46
C TYR A 296 -19.07 3.48 11.14
N LYS A 297 -19.82 4.59 11.14
CA LYS A 297 -21.19 4.65 11.70
C LYS A 297 -22.15 3.70 10.98
N ASN A 298 -21.89 3.41 9.70
CA ASN A 298 -22.69 2.51 8.87
C ASN A 298 -21.93 1.22 8.53
N LYS A 299 -20.99 0.77 9.37
CA LYS A 299 -20.05 -0.30 9.02
C LYS A 299 -20.73 -1.58 8.57
N GLU A 300 -21.86 -1.96 9.16
CA GLU A 300 -22.61 -3.15 8.74
C GLU A 300 -23.06 -3.10 7.27
N HIS A 301 -23.36 -1.91 6.75
CA HIS A 301 -23.70 -1.73 5.34
C HIS A 301 -22.46 -1.89 4.45
N TYR A 302 -21.37 -1.18 4.75
CA TYR A 302 -20.16 -1.17 3.91
C TYR A 302 -19.39 -2.49 3.96
N LEU A 303 -19.38 -3.15 5.11
CA LEU A 303 -18.88 -4.51 5.27
C LEU A 303 -19.84 -5.55 4.64
N GLY A 304 -21.00 -5.14 4.15
CA GLY A 304 -21.96 -6.04 3.53
C GLY A 304 -22.64 -7.00 4.50
N LEU A 305 -22.47 -6.83 5.81
CA LEU A 305 -23.10 -7.66 6.85
C LEU A 305 -24.63 -7.59 6.78
N LYS A 306 -25.20 -6.43 6.44
CA LYS A 306 -26.64 -6.26 6.21
C LYS A 306 -27.18 -7.14 5.07
N TYR A 307 -26.32 -7.51 4.11
CA TYR A 307 -26.70 -8.26 2.92
C TYR A 307 -26.22 -9.71 2.95
N ALA A 308 -25.36 -10.05 3.92
CA ALA A 308 -24.61 -11.29 3.94
C ALA A 308 -25.49 -12.54 3.92
N ASN A 309 -26.75 -12.45 4.37
CA ASN A 309 -27.70 -13.57 4.42
C ASN A 309 -28.91 -13.36 3.49
N SER A 310 -28.78 -12.50 2.47
CA SER A 310 -29.82 -12.38 1.44
C SER A 310 -29.78 -13.60 0.52
N PRO A 311 -30.93 -14.12 0.05
CA PRO A 311 -30.97 -15.26 -0.85
C PRO A 311 -30.09 -15.10 -2.10
N GLN A 312 -29.96 -13.87 -2.62
CA GLN A 312 -29.15 -13.56 -3.79
C GLN A 312 -27.64 -13.65 -3.50
N VAL A 313 -27.18 -13.07 -2.38
CA VAL A 313 -25.77 -13.16 -1.97
C VAL A 313 -25.41 -14.60 -1.65
N ASP A 314 -26.25 -15.31 -0.89
CA ASP A 314 -25.99 -16.69 -0.50
C ASP A 314 -26.03 -17.64 -1.70
N SER A 315 -26.97 -17.48 -2.62
CA SER A 315 -27.02 -18.31 -3.84
C SER A 315 -25.77 -18.10 -4.71
N THR A 316 -25.33 -16.86 -4.89
CA THR A 316 -24.12 -16.53 -5.64
C THR A 316 -22.87 -17.09 -4.95
N TRP A 317 -22.74 -16.88 -3.64
CA TRP A 317 -21.63 -17.39 -2.85
C TRP A 317 -21.57 -18.92 -2.88
N ASN A 318 -22.70 -19.60 -2.63
CA ASN A 318 -22.77 -21.06 -2.64
C ASN A 318 -22.53 -21.65 -4.04
N PHE A 319 -22.95 -20.97 -5.11
CA PHE A 319 -22.65 -21.36 -6.48
C PHE A 319 -21.14 -21.37 -6.75
N TYR A 320 -20.44 -20.29 -6.42
CA TYR A 320 -18.99 -20.22 -6.61
C TYR A 320 -18.23 -21.14 -5.66
N LYS A 321 -18.67 -21.26 -4.40
CA LYS A 321 -18.09 -22.21 -3.44
C LYS A 321 -18.17 -23.64 -3.95
N LYS A 322 -19.33 -24.07 -4.47
CA LYS A 322 -19.49 -25.41 -5.05
C LYS A 322 -18.56 -25.63 -6.25
N ARG A 323 -18.37 -24.63 -7.11
CA ARG A 323 -17.41 -24.71 -8.22
C ARG A 323 -15.98 -24.84 -7.71
N ASN A 324 -15.61 -24.06 -6.70
CA ASN A 324 -14.30 -24.12 -6.07
C ASN A 324 -14.05 -25.48 -5.41
N ASP A 325 -15.06 -26.09 -4.78
CA ASP A 325 -14.93 -27.43 -4.19
C ASP A 325 -14.69 -28.51 -5.27
N ILE A 326 -15.33 -28.38 -6.43
CA ILE A 326 -15.11 -29.26 -7.59
C ILE A 326 -13.68 -29.08 -8.12
N ASP A 327 -13.26 -27.84 -8.32
CA ASP A 327 -11.94 -27.51 -8.85
C ASP A 327 -10.83 -27.95 -7.86
N PHE A 328 -11.02 -27.72 -6.57
CA PHE A 328 -10.12 -28.18 -5.51
C PHE A 328 -10.02 -29.71 -5.47
N LYS A 329 -11.14 -30.42 -5.61
CA LYS A 329 -11.12 -31.89 -5.70
C LYS A 329 -10.33 -32.36 -6.92
N ALA A 330 -10.55 -31.74 -8.08
CA ALA A 330 -9.83 -32.06 -9.31
C ALA A 330 -8.33 -31.78 -9.18
N MET A 331 -7.94 -30.61 -8.66
CA MET A 331 -6.55 -30.26 -8.34
C MET A 331 -5.92 -31.25 -7.36
N LYS A 332 -6.68 -31.67 -6.34
CA LYS A 332 -6.20 -32.65 -5.36
C LYS A 332 -5.89 -33.99 -6.03
N GLU A 333 -6.84 -34.54 -6.80
CA GLU A 333 -6.68 -35.83 -7.48
C GLU A 333 -5.60 -35.81 -8.57
N GLN A 334 -5.50 -34.71 -9.33
CA GLN A 334 -4.59 -34.61 -10.47
C GLN A 334 -3.16 -34.22 -10.08
N VAL A 335 -2.99 -33.44 -9.00
CA VAL A 335 -1.71 -32.80 -8.66
C VAL A 335 -1.25 -33.10 -7.24
N ILE A 336 -2.09 -32.89 -6.22
CA ILE A 336 -1.65 -33.03 -4.81
C ILE A 336 -1.40 -34.49 -4.45
N ASP A 337 -2.32 -35.37 -4.83
CA ASP A 337 -2.25 -36.81 -4.54
C ASP A 337 -1.44 -37.58 -5.61
N LEU A 338 -0.91 -36.87 -6.62
CA LEU A 338 -0.07 -37.46 -7.66
C LEU A 338 1.28 -37.89 -7.06
N VAL A 339 1.51 -39.20 -7.03
CA VAL A 339 2.81 -39.78 -6.65
C VAL A 339 3.59 -40.14 -7.91
N LEU A 340 4.68 -39.42 -8.17
CA LEU A 340 5.60 -39.77 -9.25
C LEU A 340 6.41 -41.02 -8.88
N PRO A 341 6.56 -42.01 -9.78
CA PRO A 341 7.31 -43.25 -9.50
C PRO A 341 8.83 -43.05 -9.45
N GLY A 342 9.33 -41.90 -9.93
CA GLY A 342 10.75 -41.57 -9.90
C GLY A 342 11.21 -41.20 -8.48
N LYS A 343 12.34 -41.77 -8.05
CA LYS A 343 13.05 -41.27 -6.86
C LYS A 343 13.60 -39.87 -7.15
N ASN A 344 13.62 -39.00 -6.14
CA ASN A 344 14.35 -37.75 -6.27
C ASN A 344 15.86 -38.02 -6.47
N PHE A 345 16.56 -37.10 -7.14
CA PHE A 345 17.98 -37.26 -7.44
C PHE A 345 18.89 -37.10 -6.21
N TYR A 346 18.37 -36.56 -5.10
CA TYR A 346 19.11 -36.36 -3.86
C TYR A 346 19.32 -37.68 -3.09
N ASN A 347 18.33 -38.57 -3.09
CA ASN A 347 18.32 -39.84 -2.36
C ASN A 347 19.03 -40.99 -3.10
N ASN A 348 19.83 -40.70 -4.14
CA ASN A 348 20.56 -41.69 -4.96
C ASN A 348 22.06 -41.79 -4.62
N LYS A 349 22.47 -41.40 -3.41
CA LYS A 349 23.79 -41.74 -2.85
C LYS A 349 23.66 -42.74 -1.70
#